data_AF-A0AAW0YM80-F1
#
_entry.id   AF-A0AAW0YM80-F1
#
_cell.length_a   1.000
_cell.length_b   1.000
_cell.length_c   1.000
_cell.angle_alpha   90.00
_cell.angle_beta   90.00
_cell.angle_gamma   90.00
#
_symmetry.space_group_name_H-M   'P 1'
#
loop_
_entity.id
_entity.type
_entity.pdbx_description
1 polymer ?
#
loop_
_entity_poly.entity_id
_entity_poly.type
_entity_poly.pdbx_seq_one_letter_code
_entity_poly.pdbx_strand_id
1 'polypeptide(L)'
;RVEAGGCTKKQLVLLMEELEAHLVPLACPVVFCHNDLVMRNIIWDADTASATFIDYEYAGPNYQPFDIANHFNEYSGMEKPDFSLYPSVAVQRAWLRSYLAQYCSIPEEEVSSHLVEVWRGWVTKFTLASHLFWGVWAFLQACHSSIDFDYIEYGIARLTEYNSRKQAVFDL
;
A
#
# COMPACT_ATOMS: atom_id res chain seq x y z
N ARG A 1 -14.29 20.27 -23.07
CA ARG A 1 -15.12 19.60 -22.06
C ARG A 1 -14.88 18.13 -22.23
N VAL A 2 -13.99 17.54 -21.41
CA VAL A 2 -13.80 16.10 -21.36
C VAL A 2 -14.82 15.59 -20.34
N GLU A 3 -15.89 14.97 -20.83
CA GLU A 3 -16.74 14.12 -20.00
C GLU A 3 -15.98 12.80 -19.80
N ALA A 4 -14.94 12.82 -18.99
CA ALA A 4 -14.44 11.60 -18.36
C ALA A 4 -15.39 11.31 -17.20
N GLY A 5 -15.80 10.06 -17.01
CA GLY A 5 -16.52 9.58 -15.83
C GLY A 5 -15.66 9.67 -14.56
N GLY A 6 -15.15 10.86 -14.26
CA GLY A 6 -14.18 11.13 -13.21
C GLY A 6 -14.84 11.30 -11.85
N CYS A 7 -14.17 10.76 -10.84
CA CYS A 7 -14.52 10.93 -9.44
C CYS A 7 -14.43 12.42 -9.05
N THR A 8 -15.52 13.00 -8.56
CA THR A 8 -15.55 14.36 -8.04
C THR A 8 -14.81 14.46 -6.70
N LYS A 9 -14.33 15.66 -6.34
CA LYS A 9 -13.77 15.92 -5.00
C LYS A 9 -14.69 15.42 -3.88
N LYS A 10 -16.00 15.63 -4.02
CA LYS A 10 -17.00 15.18 -3.04
C LYS A 10 -17.02 13.65 -2.91
N GLN A 11 -16.93 12.93 -4.02
CA GLN A 11 -16.85 11.47 -4.00
C GLN A 11 -15.57 10.98 -3.35
N LEU A 12 -14.42 11.62 -3.63
CA LEU A 12 -13.15 11.27 -2.97
C LEU A 12 -13.22 11.45 -1.45
N VAL A 13 -13.80 12.55 -0.97
CA VAL A 13 -14.00 12.77 0.48
C VAL A 13 -14.86 11.67 1.09
N LEU A 14 -15.97 11.29 0.45
CA LEU A 14 -16.82 10.21 0.95
C LEU A 14 -16.10 8.86 0.98
N LEU A 15 -15.25 8.56 -0.01
CA LEU A 15 -14.43 7.35 -0.02
C LEU A 15 -13.41 7.35 1.12
N MET A 16 -12.81 8.51 1.42
CA MET A 16 -11.87 8.65 2.54
C MET A 16 -12.56 8.45 3.88
N GLU A 17 -13.70 9.10 4.11
CA GLU A 17 -14.49 8.97 5.35
C GLU A 17 -14.95 7.52 5.59
N GLU A 18 -15.43 6.86 4.53
CA GLU A 18 -15.86 5.47 4.60
C GLU A 18 -14.68 4.53 4.89
N LEU A 19 -13.54 4.74 4.24
CA LEU A 19 -12.35 3.94 4.48
C LEU A 19 -11.83 4.13 5.91
N GLU A 20 -11.79 5.37 6.40
CA GLU A 20 -11.38 5.69 7.77
C GLU A 20 -12.28 4.97 8.79
N ALA A 21 -13.59 4.97 8.57
CA ALA A 21 -14.55 4.27 9.42
C ALA A 21 -14.32 2.74 9.48
N HIS A 22 -13.68 2.14 8.46
CA HIS A 22 -13.32 0.72 8.45
C HIS A 22 -11.92 0.44 9.04
N LEU A 23 -10.97 1.38 8.90
CA LEU A 23 -9.58 1.16 9.30
C LEU A 23 -9.31 1.57 10.75
N VAL A 24 -9.87 2.69 11.22
CA VAL A 24 -9.61 3.19 12.58
C VAL A 24 -10.02 2.20 13.67
N PRO A 25 -11.18 1.50 13.59
CA PRO A 25 -11.58 0.54 14.61
C PRO A 25 -10.68 -0.70 14.71
N LEU A 26 -9.83 -0.97 13.69
CA LEU A 26 -8.87 -2.07 13.73
C LEU A 26 -7.80 -1.86 14.80
N ALA A 27 -7.62 -0.62 15.27
CA ALA A 27 -6.66 -0.25 16.30
C ALA A 27 -5.24 -0.77 16.02
N CYS A 28 -4.84 -0.75 14.75
CA CYS A 28 -3.52 -1.20 14.32
C CYS A 28 -2.41 -0.35 14.96
N PRO A 29 -1.23 -0.95 15.23
CA PRO A 29 -0.11 -0.23 15.82
C PRO A 29 0.37 0.90 14.92
N VAL A 30 0.72 2.03 15.53
CA VAL A 30 1.35 3.18 14.87
C VAL A 30 2.85 3.12 15.14
N VAL A 31 3.65 3.12 14.08
CA VAL A 31 5.12 3.04 14.12
C VAL A 31 5.71 4.03 13.12
N PHE A 32 7.03 4.21 13.15
CA PHE A 32 7.72 4.91 12.08
C PHE A 32 7.67 4.07 10.80
N CYS A 33 7.02 4.60 9.77
CA CYS A 33 6.87 3.97 8.46
C CYS A 33 7.62 4.78 7.41
N HIS A 34 8.08 4.12 6.36
CA HIS A 34 8.68 4.78 5.20
C HIS A 34 7.60 5.39 4.30
N ASN A 35 6.43 4.76 4.20
CA ASN A 35 5.25 5.16 3.43
C ASN A 35 5.40 5.14 1.90
N ASP A 36 6.61 4.91 1.37
CA ASP A 36 6.91 4.87 -0.07
C ASP A 36 7.93 3.75 -0.40
N LEU A 37 7.66 2.53 0.07
CA LEU A 37 8.49 1.34 -0.20
C LEU A 37 8.28 0.75 -1.61
N VAL A 38 8.44 1.60 -2.62
CA VAL A 38 8.58 1.21 -4.03
C VAL A 38 9.91 0.49 -4.26
N MET A 39 9.98 -0.36 -5.29
CA MET A 39 11.19 -1.14 -5.59
C MET A 39 12.44 -0.28 -5.83
N ARG A 40 12.28 0.93 -6.39
CA ARG A 40 13.39 1.87 -6.62
C ARG A 40 14.05 2.38 -5.32
N ASN A 41 13.32 2.34 -4.20
CA ASN A 41 13.79 2.80 -2.90
C ASN A 41 14.44 1.67 -2.08
N ILE A 42 14.59 0.47 -2.65
CA ILE A 42 15.23 -0.68 -2.03
C ILE A 42 16.52 -1.00 -2.78
N ILE A 43 17.66 -0.72 -2.15
CA ILE A 43 18.99 -0.98 -2.72
C ILE A 43 19.50 -2.31 -2.21
N TRP A 44 19.67 -3.27 -3.13
CA TRP A 44 20.27 -4.57 -2.85
C TRP A 44 21.79 -4.54 -3.07
N ASP A 45 22.53 -4.89 -2.04
CA ASP A 45 23.97 -5.15 -2.11
C ASP A 45 24.19 -6.67 -2.19
N ALA A 46 24.68 -7.14 -3.33
CA ALA A 46 24.94 -8.55 -3.59
C ALA A 46 26.18 -9.07 -2.85
N ASP A 47 27.15 -8.22 -2.53
CA ASP A 47 28.38 -8.63 -1.85
C ASP A 47 28.12 -8.91 -0.37
N THR A 48 27.23 -8.11 0.25
CA THR A 48 26.84 -8.29 1.65
C THR A 48 25.53 -9.06 1.83
N ALA A 49 24.85 -9.40 0.73
CA ALA A 49 23.52 -10.00 0.71
C ALA A 49 22.52 -9.22 1.61
N SER A 50 22.53 -7.89 1.48
CA SER A 50 21.72 -6.99 2.33
C SER A 50 20.93 -5.99 1.51
N ALA A 51 19.80 -5.54 2.09
CA ALA A 51 18.96 -4.49 1.51
C ALA A 51 19.02 -3.24 2.38
N THR A 52 19.12 -2.07 1.75
CA THR A 52 19.06 -0.75 2.38
C THR A 52 17.92 0.05 1.78
N PHE A 53 17.14 0.73 2.61
CA PHE A 53 16.09 1.64 2.16
C PHE A 53 16.61 3.08 2.06
N ILE A 54 16.12 3.82 1.07
CA ILE A 54 16.49 5.21 0.79
C ILE A 54 15.24 6.04 0.49
N ASP A 55 15.39 7.36 0.42
CA ASP A 55 14.31 8.28 0.01
C ASP A 55 13.10 8.32 0.97
N TYR A 56 13.37 8.78 2.19
CA TYR A 56 12.40 8.88 3.29
C TYR A 56 11.50 10.14 3.22
N GLU A 57 11.22 10.67 2.03
CA GLU A 57 10.49 11.95 1.88
C GLU A 57 9.05 11.90 2.43
N TYR A 58 8.41 10.73 2.36
CA TYR A 58 7.07 10.47 2.91
C TYR A 58 7.11 9.84 4.31
N ALA A 59 8.28 9.63 4.90
CA ALA A 59 8.40 8.87 6.12
C ALA A 59 7.83 9.60 7.33
N GLY A 60 7.23 8.84 8.25
CA GLY A 60 6.63 9.38 9.46
C GLY A 60 5.80 8.36 10.23
N PRO A 61 5.24 8.76 11.38
CA PRO A 61 4.33 7.92 12.15
C PRO A 61 3.10 7.54 11.32
N ASN A 62 2.88 6.25 11.13
CA ASN A 62 1.71 5.74 10.42
C ASN A 62 1.35 4.33 10.93
N TYR A 63 0.19 3.82 10.54
CA TYR A 63 -0.20 2.44 10.81
C TYR A 63 0.79 1.47 10.16
N GLN A 64 1.39 0.61 10.97
CA GLN A 64 2.35 -0.41 10.53
C GLN A 64 1.88 -1.24 9.31
N PRO A 65 0.61 -1.73 9.24
CA PRO A 65 0.15 -2.47 8.06
C PRO A 65 0.05 -1.63 6.78
N PHE A 66 0.01 -0.28 6.85
CA PHE A 66 0.01 0.57 5.66
C PHE A 66 1.30 0.42 4.87
N ASP A 67 2.45 0.45 5.54
CA ASP A 67 3.76 0.41 4.86
C ASP A 67 3.95 -0.91 4.09
N ILE A 68 3.49 -2.01 4.69
CA ILE A 68 3.48 -3.34 4.09
C ILE A 68 2.48 -3.42 2.94
N ALA A 69 1.26 -2.91 3.13
CA ALA A 69 0.22 -2.90 2.10
C ALA A 69 0.65 -2.08 0.89
N ASN A 70 1.30 -0.94 1.13
CA ASN A 70 1.87 -0.11 0.10
C ASN A 70 2.93 -0.89 -0.68
N HIS A 71 3.91 -1.47 0.01
CA HIS A 71 4.96 -2.28 -0.62
C HIS A 71 4.37 -3.40 -1.51
N PHE A 72 3.34 -4.10 -1.06
CA PHE A 72 2.67 -5.14 -1.86
C PHE A 72 1.95 -4.58 -3.09
N ASN A 73 1.32 -3.40 -3.00
CA ASN A 73 0.71 -2.74 -4.16
C ASN A 73 1.77 -2.38 -5.22
N GLU A 74 2.99 -2.03 -4.80
CA GLU A 74 4.08 -1.65 -5.71
C GLU A 74 4.66 -2.82 -6.53
N TYR A 75 4.25 -4.07 -6.27
CA TYR A 75 4.54 -5.21 -7.15
C TYR A 75 3.94 -5.04 -8.55
N SER A 76 2.89 -4.22 -8.67
CA SER A 76 2.25 -3.91 -9.96
C SER A 76 3.10 -3.00 -10.85
N GLY A 77 4.06 -2.26 -10.29
CA GLY A 77 4.80 -1.22 -11.02
C GLY A 77 4.03 0.09 -11.18
N MET A 78 4.71 1.16 -11.66
CA MET A 78 4.14 2.52 -11.68
C MET A 78 3.62 3.00 -13.04
N GLU A 79 4.39 2.90 -14.13
CA GLU A 79 4.00 3.49 -15.43
C GLU A 79 2.80 2.78 -16.07
N LYS A 80 2.77 1.45 -16.00
CA LYS A 80 1.69 0.61 -16.53
C LYS A 80 1.42 -0.50 -15.52
N PRO A 81 0.70 -0.19 -14.43
CA PRO A 81 0.53 -1.12 -13.32
C PRO A 81 -0.15 -2.41 -13.80
N ASP A 82 0.50 -3.55 -13.54
CA ASP A 82 -0.10 -4.88 -13.69
C ASP A 82 -0.53 -5.38 -12.31
N PHE A 83 -1.78 -5.13 -11.94
CA PHE A 83 -2.32 -5.54 -10.65
C PHE A 83 -2.43 -7.06 -10.48
N SER A 84 -2.22 -7.86 -11.54
CA SER A 84 -2.12 -9.32 -11.43
C SER A 84 -0.81 -9.78 -10.75
N LEU A 85 0.20 -8.90 -10.69
CA LEU A 85 1.47 -9.15 -10.00
C LEU A 85 1.40 -8.98 -8.48
N TYR A 86 0.24 -8.55 -7.94
CA TYR A 86 0.03 -8.49 -6.49
C TYR A 86 0.40 -9.83 -5.84
N PRO A 87 1.18 -9.84 -4.73
CA PRO A 87 1.75 -11.07 -4.20
C PRO A 87 0.67 -12.08 -3.85
N SER A 88 0.90 -13.35 -4.19
CA SER A 88 -0.02 -14.43 -3.84
C SER A 88 -0.17 -14.57 -2.33
N VAL A 89 -1.27 -15.19 -1.86
CA VAL A 89 -1.48 -15.43 -0.42
C VAL A 89 -0.31 -16.20 0.21
N ALA A 90 0.33 -17.11 -0.53
CA ALA A 90 1.50 -17.83 -0.06
C ALA A 90 2.70 -16.90 0.17
N VAL A 91 2.96 -15.99 -0.78
CA VAL A 91 4.03 -14.98 -0.67
C VAL A 91 3.75 -14.02 0.48
N GLN A 92 2.52 -13.51 0.59
CA GLN A 92 2.13 -12.62 1.69
C GLN A 92 2.33 -13.29 3.06
N ARG A 93 1.91 -14.55 3.21
CA ARG A 93 2.10 -15.31 4.46
C ARG A 93 3.56 -15.51 4.81
N ALA A 94 4.40 -15.86 3.83
CA ALA A 94 5.82 -16.02 4.03
C ALA A 94 6.48 -14.69 4.46
N TRP A 95 6.21 -13.61 3.71
CA TRP A 95 6.73 -12.28 4.00
C TRP A 95 6.33 -11.79 5.40
N LEU A 96 5.04 -11.90 5.73
CA LEU A 96 4.53 -11.49 7.05
C LEU A 96 5.13 -12.31 8.18
N ARG A 97 5.38 -13.61 7.96
CA ARG A 97 6.01 -14.45 8.97
C ARG A 97 7.43 -13.97 9.28
N SER A 98 8.25 -13.74 8.25
CA SER A 98 9.61 -13.23 8.43
C SER A 98 9.63 -11.84 9.07
N TYR A 99 8.72 -10.96 8.63
CA TYR A 99 8.56 -9.62 9.20
C TYR A 99 8.21 -9.67 10.70
N LEU A 100 7.21 -10.46 11.07
CA LEU A 100 6.74 -10.58 12.46
C LEU A 100 7.77 -11.25 13.36
N ALA A 101 8.50 -12.25 12.86
CA ALA A 101 9.61 -12.88 13.57
C ALA A 101 10.66 -11.82 13.96
N GLN A 102 11.09 -11.02 12.98
CA GLN A 102 12.07 -9.96 13.20
C GLN A 102 11.53 -8.84 14.11
N TYR A 103 10.30 -8.38 13.87
CA TYR A 103 9.69 -7.30 14.63
C TYR A 103 9.46 -7.67 16.10
N CYS A 104 9.01 -8.89 16.37
CA CYS A 104 8.79 -9.40 17.73
C CYS A 104 10.06 -9.98 18.36
N SER A 105 11.18 -10.07 17.62
CA SER A 105 12.43 -10.69 18.06
C SER A 105 12.26 -12.14 18.53
N ILE A 106 11.55 -12.94 17.75
CA ILE A 106 11.31 -14.37 17.98
C ILE A 106 11.71 -15.21 16.75
N PRO A 107 11.99 -16.52 16.90
CA PRO A 107 12.18 -17.42 15.76
C PRO A 107 10.95 -17.47 14.86
N GLU A 108 11.18 -17.70 13.56
CA GLU A 108 10.11 -17.69 12.55
C GLU A 108 9.09 -18.82 12.79
N GLU A 109 9.54 -19.94 13.34
CA GLU A 109 8.72 -21.10 13.71
C GLU A 109 7.76 -20.81 14.88
N GLU A 110 8.08 -19.81 15.71
CA GLU A 110 7.25 -19.39 16.84
C GLU A 110 6.15 -18.41 16.42
N VAL A 111 6.22 -17.85 15.21
CA VAL A 111 5.18 -16.98 14.67
C VAL A 111 3.95 -17.81 14.31
N SER A 112 2.93 -17.73 15.16
CA SER A 112 1.69 -18.49 14.96
C SER A 112 1.01 -18.15 13.62
N SER A 113 0.48 -19.17 12.94
CA SER A 113 -0.31 -18.99 11.72
C SER A 113 -1.51 -18.06 11.95
N HIS A 114 -2.12 -18.09 13.14
CA HIS A 114 -3.23 -17.19 13.47
C HIS A 114 -2.83 -15.71 13.41
N LEU A 115 -1.67 -15.36 13.99
CA LEU A 115 -1.15 -13.99 13.94
C LEU A 115 -0.88 -13.53 12.50
N VAL A 116 -0.31 -14.42 11.67
CA VAL A 116 -0.08 -14.13 10.24
C VAL A 116 -1.38 -13.85 9.50
N GLU A 117 -2.46 -14.61 9.77
CA GLU A 117 -3.76 -14.37 9.14
C GLU A 117 -4.40 -13.05 9.58
N VAL A 118 -4.30 -12.70 10.88
CA VAL A 118 -4.77 -11.40 11.41
C VAL A 118 -4.04 -10.25 10.73
N TRP A 119 -2.71 -10.34 10.66
CA TRP A 119 -1.88 -9.33 9.99
C TRP A 119 -2.18 -9.23 8.50
N ARG A 120 -2.38 -10.35 7.80
CA ARG A 120 -2.79 -10.31 6.40
C ARG A 120 -4.13 -9.60 6.24
N GLY A 121 -5.09 -9.85 7.13
CA GLY A 121 -6.37 -9.13 7.15
C GLY A 121 -6.19 -7.61 7.24
N TRP A 122 -5.36 -7.15 8.19
CA TRP A 122 -5.02 -5.74 8.31
C TRP A 122 -4.35 -5.19 7.04
N VAL A 123 -3.26 -5.81 6.59
CA VAL A 123 -2.53 -5.40 5.37
C VAL A 123 -3.46 -5.34 4.16
N THR A 124 -4.33 -6.34 3.98
CA THR A 124 -5.31 -6.37 2.88
C THR A 124 -6.25 -5.17 2.94
N LYS A 125 -6.75 -4.80 4.14
CA LYS A 125 -7.59 -3.61 4.32
C LYS A 125 -6.84 -2.30 4.01
N PHE A 126 -5.57 -2.20 4.41
CA PHE A 126 -4.75 -1.02 4.12
C PHE A 126 -4.30 -0.89 2.65
N THR A 127 -4.45 -1.92 1.80
CA THR A 127 -4.20 -1.78 0.36
C THR A 127 -5.10 -0.72 -0.28
N LEU A 128 -6.35 -0.61 0.20
CA LEU A 128 -7.30 0.41 -0.21
C LEU A 128 -6.81 1.82 0.17
N ALA A 129 -6.21 1.98 1.36
CA ALA A 129 -5.64 3.26 1.78
C ALA A 129 -4.48 3.67 0.87
N SER A 130 -3.60 2.74 0.51
CA SER A 130 -2.51 2.99 -0.44
C SER A 130 -3.03 3.38 -1.83
N HIS A 131 -4.02 2.67 -2.38
CA HIS A 131 -4.59 3.04 -3.68
C HIS A 131 -5.26 4.42 -3.66
N LEU A 132 -6.04 4.73 -2.62
CA LEU A 132 -6.70 6.02 -2.48
C LEU A 132 -5.68 7.16 -2.31
N PHE A 133 -4.67 6.97 -1.44
CA PHE A 133 -3.62 7.95 -1.19
C PHE A 133 -2.85 8.29 -2.47
N TRP A 134 -2.30 7.28 -3.15
CA TRP A 134 -1.51 7.50 -4.37
C TRP A 134 -2.36 7.95 -5.56
N GLY A 135 -3.63 7.56 -5.61
CA GLY A 135 -4.58 8.06 -6.62
C GLY A 135 -4.85 9.56 -6.47
N VAL A 136 -5.11 10.02 -5.25
CA VAL A 136 -5.32 11.46 -4.95
C VAL A 136 -4.02 12.25 -5.14
N TRP A 137 -2.89 11.71 -4.66
CA TRP A 137 -1.57 12.30 -4.87
C TRP A 137 -1.28 12.54 -6.35
N ALA A 138 -1.59 11.57 -7.21
CA ALA A 138 -1.35 11.67 -8.64
C ALA A 138 -2.13 12.83 -9.27
N PHE A 139 -3.40 13.00 -8.92
CA PHE A 139 -4.20 14.12 -9.43
C PHE A 139 -3.69 15.50 -8.97
N LEU A 140 -3.11 15.59 -7.77
CA LEU A 140 -2.45 16.81 -7.32
C LEU A 140 -1.16 17.06 -8.13
N GLN A 141 -0.36 16.01 -8.34
CA GLN A 141 0.87 16.11 -9.11
C GLN A 141 0.63 16.46 -10.59
N ALA A 142 -0.48 16.01 -11.18
CA ALA A 142 -0.88 16.41 -12.53
C ALA A 142 -1.01 17.94 -12.70
N CYS A 143 -1.27 18.68 -11.61
CA CYS A 143 -1.37 20.14 -11.62
C CYS A 143 -0.05 20.87 -11.33
N HIS A 144 0.94 20.20 -10.74
CA HIS A 144 2.08 20.85 -10.07
C HIS A 144 3.45 20.30 -10.45
N SER A 145 3.53 19.04 -10.86
CA SER A 145 4.79 18.38 -11.18
C SER A 145 5.31 18.80 -12.56
N SER A 146 6.63 18.94 -12.67
CA SER A 146 7.34 19.13 -13.94
C SER A 146 7.91 17.83 -14.52
N ILE A 147 7.72 16.70 -13.83
CA ILE A 147 8.21 15.39 -14.26
C ILE A 147 7.33 14.87 -15.41
N ASP A 148 7.99 14.31 -16.43
CA ASP A 148 7.32 13.65 -17.56
C ASP A 148 6.79 12.27 -17.12
N PHE A 149 5.58 12.27 -16.57
CA PHE A 149 4.87 11.09 -16.09
C PHE A 149 3.35 11.31 -16.25
N ASP A 150 2.61 10.29 -16.70
CA ASP A 150 1.15 10.39 -16.84
C ASP A 150 0.45 10.21 -15.50
N TYR A 151 0.45 11.29 -14.72
CA TYR A 151 -0.20 11.35 -13.41
C TYR A 151 -1.71 11.12 -13.47
N ILE A 152 -2.37 11.49 -14.56
CA ILE A 152 -3.83 11.33 -14.69
C ILE A 152 -4.16 9.85 -14.89
N GLU A 153 -3.47 9.19 -15.83
CA GLU A 153 -3.65 7.76 -16.09
C GLU A 153 -3.31 6.93 -14.84
N TYR A 154 -2.19 7.22 -14.18
CA TYR A 154 -1.79 6.55 -12.93
C TYR A 154 -2.85 6.74 -11.82
N GLY A 155 -3.34 7.96 -11.62
CA GLY A 155 -4.37 8.25 -10.63
C GLY A 155 -5.69 7.49 -10.90
N ILE A 156 -6.11 7.43 -12.17
CA ILE A 156 -7.28 6.66 -12.60
C ILE A 156 -7.06 5.17 -12.36
N ALA A 157 -5.90 4.62 -12.69
CA ALA A 157 -5.58 3.21 -12.49
C ALA A 157 -5.68 2.81 -11.00
N ARG A 158 -5.07 3.60 -10.10
CA ARG A 158 -5.12 3.34 -8.65
C ARG A 158 -6.55 3.40 -8.10
N LEU A 159 -7.35 4.40 -8.49
CA LEU A 159 -8.74 4.51 -8.03
C LEU A 159 -9.65 3.45 -8.64
N THR A 160 -9.37 2.99 -9.87
CA THR A 160 -10.09 1.89 -10.49
C THR A 160 -9.85 0.61 -9.70
N GLU A 161 -8.59 0.35 -9.35
CA GLU A 161 -8.21 -0.81 -8.54
C GLU A 161 -8.83 -0.76 -7.14
N TYR A 162 -8.79 0.41 -6.48
CA TYR A 162 -9.51 0.65 -5.22
C TYR A 162 -10.97 0.22 -5.31
N ASN A 163 -11.71 0.73 -6.30
CA ASN A 163 -13.13 0.44 -6.44
C ASN A 163 -13.41 -1.03 -6.74
N SER A 164 -12.55 -1.68 -7.54
CA SER A 164 -12.69 -3.10 -7.87
C SER A 164 -12.55 -4.02 -6.65
N ARG A 165 -11.69 -3.65 -5.70
CA ARG A 165 -11.39 -4.45 -4.50
C ARG A 165 -12.23 -4.10 -3.29
N LYS A 166 -12.73 -2.87 -3.21
CA LYS A 166 -13.35 -2.26 -2.03
C LYS A 166 -14.34 -3.19 -1.32
N GLN A 167 -15.33 -3.72 -2.06
CA GLN A 167 -16.38 -4.55 -1.46
C GLN A 167 -15.79 -5.82 -0.82
N ALA A 168 -14.99 -6.57 -1.58
CA ALA A 168 -14.39 -7.81 -1.09
C ALA A 168 -13.48 -7.59 0.13
N VAL A 169 -12.79 -6.45 0.19
CA VAL A 169 -11.90 -6.10 1.31
C VAL A 169 -12.68 -5.65 2.54
N PHE A 170 -13.81 -4.96 2.36
CA PHE A 170 -14.68 -4.56 3.46
C PHE A 170 -15.39 -5.75 4.10
N ASP A 171 -15.72 -6.78 3.30
CA ASP A 171 -16.37 -8.00 3.77
C ASP A 171 -15.46 -8.97 4.56
N LEU A 172 -14.15 -8.72 4.62
CA LEU A 172 -13.17 -9.48 5.43
C LEU A 172 -13.31 -9.21 6.92
#